data_AF-A0A9X7Y5G5-F1
#
_entry.id   AF-A0A9X7Y5G5-F1
#
_cell.length_a   1.000
_cell.length_b   1.000
_cell.length_c   1.000
_cell.angle_alpha   90.00
_cell.angle_beta   90.00
_cell.angle_gamma   90.00
#
_symmetry.space_group_name_H-M   'P 1'
#
loop_
_entity.id
_entity.type
_entity.pdbx_description
1 polymer ?
#
loop_
_entity_poly.entity_id
_entity_poly.type
_entity_poly.pdbx_seq_one_letter_code
_entity_poly.pdbx_strand_id
1 'polypeptide(L)'
;MTTEEKIINQTIHLIDTNGYQNLSLRKLTKELGLTTGAFYRHFKDKNELFQKAVIQLSKRFIEQIPLNVDYSSKQQLLIIAKYICQSITMHPNQMDFLFYQLSALDLYSNANQYPFLQKVKALITNLNSSTTLSDQDLFIQIWSFIQGYALLIKNKITRYDAQLVEYTLDQLLKGKD
;
A
#
# COMPACT_ATOMS: atom_id res chain seq x y z
N MET A 1 5.43 -16.26 -18.19
CA MET A 1 4.54 -16.09 -17.03
C MET A 1 4.25 -17.45 -16.42
N THR A 2 4.63 -17.67 -15.15
CA THR A 2 4.46 -18.94 -14.42
C THR A 2 3.02 -19.14 -13.94
N THR A 3 2.66 -20.36 -13.51
CA THR A 3 1.34 -20.62 -12.89
C THR A 3 1.13 -19.81 -11.62
N GLU A 4 2.18 -19.66 -10.80
CA GLU A 4 2.14 -18.83 -9.59
C GLU A 4 1.83 -17.36 -9.94
N GLU A 5 2.53 -16.79 -10.92
CA GLU A 5 2.28 -15.42 -11.38
C GLU A 5 0.86 -15.25 -11.92
N LYS A 6 0.33 -16.24 -12.66
CA LYS A 6 -1.07 -16.23 -13.13
C LYS A 6 -2.05 -16.20 -11.97
N ILE A 7 -1.84 -17.02 -10.95
CA ILE A 7 -2.70 -17.06 -9.76
C ILE A 7 -2.66 -15.73 -9.01
N ILE A 8 -1.47 -15.16 -8.81
CA ILE A 8 -1.29 -13.85 -8.15
C ILE A 8 -1.99 -12.75 -8.95
N ASN A 9 -1.79 -12.70 -10.27
CA ASN A 9 -2.39 -11.68 -11.14
C ASN A 9 -3.92 -11.75 -11.12
N GLN A 10 -4.47 -12.96 -11.24
CA GLN A 10 -5.92 -13.16 -11.18
C GLN A 10 -6.48 -12.82 -9.80
N THR A 11 -5.72 -13.09 -8.74
CA THR A 11 -6.10 -12.72 -7.37
C THR A 11 -6.21 -11.20 -7.22
N ILE A 12 -5.21 -10.45 -7.67
CA ILE A 12 -5.24 -8.97 -7.63
C ILE A 12 -6.42 -8.43 -8.45
N HIS A 13 -6.68 -8.98 -9.63
CA HIS A 13 -7.82 -8.60 -10.47
C HIS A 13 -9.18 -8.87 -9.79
N LEU A 14 -9.34 -10.06 -9.19
CA LEU A 14 -10.57 -10.41 -8.47
C LEU A 14 -10.78 -9.58 -7.21
N ILE A 15 -9.70 -9.21 -6.53
CA ILE A 15 -9.73 -8.29 -5.39
C ILE A 15 -10.22 -6.93 -5.85
N ASP A 16 -9.69 -6.37 -6.93
CA ASP A 16 -10.13 -5.06 -7.45
C ASP A 16 -11.62 -5.07 -7.81
N THR A 17 -12.08 -6.16 -8.43
CA THR A 17 -13.47 -6.28 -8.90
C THR A 17 -14.45 -6.50 -7.76
N ASN A 18 -14.12 -7.35 -6.78
CA ASN A 18 -15.10 -7.89 -5.82
C ASN A 18 -14.75 -7.65 -4.34
N GLY A 19 -13.58 -7.08 -4.04
CA GLY A 19 -13.05 -7.01 -2.69
C GLY A 19 -12.42 -8.32 -2.20
N TYR A 20 -11.35 -8.21 -1.41
CA TYR A 20 -10.59 -9.35 -0.90
C TYR A 20 -11.39 -10.27 0.04
N GLN A 21 -12.38 -9.71 0.74
CA GLN A 21 -13.26 -10.45 1.64
C GLN A 21 -14.09 -11.51 0.88
N ASN A 22 -14.41 -11.24 -0.38
CA ASN A 22 -15.23 -12.11 -1.23
C ASN A 22 -14.41 -13.12 -2.05
N LEU A 23 -13.08 -13.16 -1.88
CA LEU A 23 -12.25 -14.09 -2.67
C LEU A 23 -12.44 -15.54 -2.20
N SER A 24 -12.81 -16.42 -3.14
CA SER A 24 -12.91 -17.86 -2.94
C SER A 24 -11.82 -18.59 -3.74
N LEU A 25 -11.03 -19.45 -3.07
CA LEU A 25 -10.02 -20.29 -3.74
C LEU A 25 -10.65 -21.16 -4.83
N ARG A 26 -11.84 -21.71 -4.58
CA ARG A 26 -12.57 -22.53 -5.56
C ARG A 26 -12.95 -21.74 -6.81
N LYS A 27 -13.39 -20.49 -6.64
CA LYS A 27 -13.75 -19.62 -7.79
C LYS A 27 -12.49 -19.24 -8.57
N LEU A 28 -11.43 -18.84 -7.85
CA LEU A 28 -10.13 -18.49 -8.43
C LEU A 28 -9.55 -19.63 -9.26
N THR A 29 -9.48 -20.85 -8.72
CA THR A 29 -8.92 -22.01 -9.44
C THR A 29 -9.79 -22.38 -10.63
N LYS A 30 -11.12 -22.34 -10.50
CA LYS A 30 -12.06 -22.58 -11.60
C LYS A 30 -11.87 -21.60 -12.76
N GLU A 31 -11.75 -20.31 -12.49
CA GLU A 31 -11.50 -19.28 -13.51
C GLU A 31 -10.17 -19.47 -14.25
N LEU A 32 -9.18 -20.07 -13.59
CA LEU A 32 -7.87 -20.38 -14.16
C LEU A 32 -7.78 -21.78 -14.79
N GLY A 33 -8.86 -22.57 -14.79
CA GLY A 33 -8.84 -23.96 -15.26
C GLY A 33 -7.96 -24.88 -14.41
N LEU A 34 -7.73 -24.53 -13.15
CA LEU A 34 -6.89 -25.27 -12.20
C LEU A 34 -7.74 -26.09 -11.22
N THR A 35 -7.16 -27.18 -10.73
CA THR A 35 -7.74 -27.91 -9.58
C THR A 35 -7.29 -27.25 -8.27
N THR A 36 -8.04 -27.49 -7.18
CA THR A 36 -7.60 -27.07 -5.84
C THR A 36 -6.26 -27.72 -5.45
N GLY A 37 -6.01 -28.96 -5.88
CA GLY A 37 -4.73 -29.62 -5.66
C GLY A 37 -3.56 -28.93 -6.39
N ALA A 38 -3.79 -28.39 -7.59
CA ALA A 38 -2.79 -27.61 -8.31
C ALA A 38 -2.46 -26.28 -7.61
N PHE A 39 -3.44 -25.64 -6.97
CA PHE A 39 -3.20 -24.46 -6.13
C PHE A 39 -2.26 -24.77 -4.97
N TYR A 40 -2.51 -25.86 -4.24
CA TYR A 40 -1.70 -26.25 -3.08
C TYR A 40 -0.25 -26.65 -3.40
N ARG A 41 0.10 -26.82 -4.68
CA ARG A 41 1.49 -26.98 -5.12
C ARG A 41 2.29 -25.66 -5.12
N HIS A 42 1.59 -24.52 -5.18
CA HIS A 42 2.20 -23.18 -5.25
C HIS A 42 2.01 -22.36 -3.97
N PHE A 43 0.94 -22.61 -3.22
CA PHE A 43 0.60 -21.89 -2.00
C PHE A 43 0.11 -22.87 -0.94
N LYS A 44 0.65 -22.77 0.27
CA LYS A 44 0.23 -23.54 1.44
C LYS A 44 -1.24 -23.27 1.78
N ASP A 45 -1.65 -22.01 1.72
CA ASP A 45 -3.00 -21.57 2.07
C ASP A 45 -3.36 -20.21 1.42
N LYS A 46 -4.57 -19.71 1.73
CA LYS A 46 -5.05 -18.41 1.24
C LYS A 46 -4.23 -17.23 1.80
N ASN A 47 -3.63 -17.36 2.98
CA ASN A 47 -2.85 -16.30 3.58
C ASN A 47 -1.51 -16.13 2.86
N GLU A 48 -0.83 -17.22 2.50
CA GLU A 48 0.38 -17.15 1.66
C GLU A 48 0.08 -16.52 0.29
N LEU A 49 -1.06 -16.88 -0.33
CA LEU A 49 -1.52 -16.22 -1.54
C LEU A 49 -1.68 -14.71 -1.33
N PHE A 50 -2.30 -14.29 -0.23
CA PHE A 50 -2.51 -12.87 0.08
C PHE A 50 -1.20 -12.14 0.31
N GLN A 51 -0.26 -12.73 1.04
CA GLN A 51 1.07 -12.16 1.24
C GLN A 51 1.79 -11.94 -0.09
N LYS A 52 1.86 -12.97 -0.95
CA LYS A 52 2.48 -12.83 -2.28
C LYS A 52 1.73 -11.81 -3.16
N ALA A 53 0.40 -11.78 -3.09
CA ALA A 53 -0.41 -10.83 -3.85
C ALA A 53 -0.20 -9.38 -3.40
N VAL A 54 -0.12 -9.09 -2.10
CA VAL A 54 0.13 -7.73 -1.61
C VAL A 54 1.56 -7.28 -1.90
N ILE A 55 2.55 -8.19 -1.87
CA ILE A 55 3.94 -7.85 -2.23
C ILE A 55 3.96 -7.40 -3.69
N GLN A 56 3.35 -8.18 -4.58
CA GLN A 56 3.25 -7.84 -5.99
C GLN A 56 2.42 -6.57 -6.25
N LEU A 57 1.31 -6.38 -5.53
CA LEU A 57 0.51 -5.15 -5.61
C LEU A 57 1.31 -3.93 -5.13
N SER A 58 2.03 -4.04 -4.02
CA SER A 58 2.86 -2.97 -3.47
C SER A 58 3.98 -2.56 -4.42
N LYS A 59 4.59 -3.54 -5.11
CA LYS A 59 5.58 -3.30 -6.17
C LYS A 59 4.97 -2.54 -7.35
N ARG A 60 3.83 -3.03 -7.88
CA ARG A 60 3.14 -2.36 -9.00
C ARG A 60 2.71 -0.94 -8.64
N PHE A 61 2.20 -0.77 -7.41
CA PHE A 61 1.74 0.52 -6.94
C PHE A 61 2.87 1.54 -6.95
N ILE A 62 4.04 1.20 -6.39
CA ILE A 62 5.16 2.14 -6.36
C ILE A 62 5.78 2.38 -7.74
N GLU A 63 5.80 1.36 -8.62
CA GLU A 63 6.30 1.48 -10.01
C GLU A 63 5.43 2.39 -10.89
N GLN A 64 4.15 2.58 -10.56
CA GLN A 64 3.25 3.49 -11.27
C GLN A 64 3.42 4.95 -10.86
N ILE A 65 4.11 5.22 -9.74
CA ILE A 65 4.30 6.57 -9.23
C ILE A 65 5.54 7.17 -9.92
N PRO A 66 5.43 8.33 -10.59
CA PRO A 66 6.52 8.97 -11.33
C PRO A 66 7.47 9.68 -10.36
N LEU A 67 8.18 8.90 -9.55
CA LEU A 67 9.20 9.41 -8.64
C LEU A 67 10.49 9.67 -9.43
N ASN A 68 10.95 10.93 -9.40
CA ASN A 68 12.25 11.32 -9.94
C ASN A 68 13.30 11.36 -8.82
N VAL A 69 14.52 10.92 -9.14
CA VAL A 69 15.70 11.03 -8.27
C VAL A 69 16.06 12.47 -7.92
N ASP A 70 15.72 13.43 -8.79
CA ASP A 70 15.97 14.86 -8.56
C ASP A 70 14.99 15.49 -7.55
N TYR A 71 13.89 14.79 -7.22
CA TYR A 71 12.93 15.28 -6.24
C TYR A 71 13.42 15.03 -4.82
N SER A 72 13.26 16.04 -3.96
CA SER A 72 13.53 15.91 -2.52
C SER A 72 12.65 14.83 -1.89
N SER A 73 13.09 14.30 -0.74
CA SER A 73 12.31 13.28 -0.02
C SER A 73 10.88 13.77 0.31
N LYS A 74 10.71 15.06 0.62
CA LYS A 74 9.41 15.69 0.87
C LYS A 74 8.55 15.68 -0.40
N GLN A 75 9.11 16.10 -1.54
CA GLN A 75 8.40 16.10 -2.83
C GLN A 75 7.95 14.70 -3.22
N GLN A 76 8.82 13.69 -3.08
CA GLN A 76 8.46 12.29 -3.36
C GLN A 76 7.33 11.81 -2.44
N LEU A 77 7.36 12.17 -1.15
CA LEU A 77 6.32 11.80 -0.19
C LEU A 77 4.97 12.48 -0.52
N LEU A 78 4.97 13.74 -0.96
CA LEU A 78 3.76 14.44 -1.41
C LEU A 78 3.16 13.80 -2.67
N ILE A 79 4.01 13.41 -3.62
CA ILE A 79 3.57 12.68 -4.82
C ILE A 79 2.93 11.34 -4.41
N ILE A 80 3.57 10.58 -3.51
CA ILE A 80 3.00 9.32 -2.99
C ILE A 80 1.64 9.55 -2.33
N ALA A 81 1.52 10.57 -1.46
CA ALA A 81 0.27 10.89 -0.77
C ALA A 81 -0.86 11.23 -1.77
N LYS A 82 -0.54 11.98 -2.83
CA LYS A 82 -1.47 12.25 -3.94
C LYS A 82 -1.94 10.97 -4.62
N TYR A 83 -1.01 10.09 -4.98
CA TYR A 83 -1.31 8.82 -5.66
C TYR A 83 -2.17 7.89 -4.80
N ILE A 84 -1.93 7.86 -3.49
CA ILE A 84 -2.78 7.14 -2.52
C ILE A 84 -4.21 7.68 -2.57
N CYS A 85 -4.37 9.00 -2.45
CA CYS A 85 -5.69 9.64 -2.40
C CYS A 85 -6.45 9.56 -3.74
N GLN A 86 -5.74 9.48 -4.87
CA GLN A 86 -6.36 9.23 -6.17
C GLN A 86 -6.76 7.76 -6.30
N SER A 87 -5.87 6.84 -5.94
CA SER A 87 -6.09 5.40 -6.06
C SER A 87 -7.20 4.89 -5.15
N ILE A 88 -7.39 5.46 -3.95
CA ILE A 88 -8.51 5.08 -3.06
C ILE A 88 -9.88 5.37 -3.70
N THR A 89 -9.93 6.31 -4.65
CA THR A 89 -11.14 6.65 -5.41
C THR A 89 -11.28 5.79 -6.67
N MET A 90 -10.17 5.53 -7.39
CA MET A 90 -10.19 4.78 -8.65
C MET A 90 -10.26 3.25 -8.46
N HIS A 91 -9.52 2.73 -7.48
CA HIS A 91 -9.38 1.30 -7.18
C HIS A 91 -9.59 1.03 -5.68
N PRO A 92 -10.78 1.35 -5.13
CA PRO A 92 -11.02 1.29 -3.68
C PRO A 92 -10.75 -0.11 -3.09
N ASN A 93 -11.10 -1.18 -3.80
CA ASN A 93 -10.92 -2.54 -3.30
C ASN A 93 -9.44 -2.97 -3.26
N GLN A 94 -8.62 -2.56 -4.25
CA GLN A 94 -7.18 -2.81 -4.20
C GLN A 94 -6.53 -2.05 -3.05
N MET A 95 -6.92 -0.79 -2.85
CA MET A 95 -6.37 0.03 -1.78
C MET A 95 -6.79 -0.46 -0.40
N ASP A 96 -8.04 -0.93 -0.24
CA ASP A 96 -8.50 -1.59 0.99
C ASP A 96 -7.68 -2.84 1.29
N PHE A 97 -7.44 -3.68 0.28
CA PHE A 97 -6.62 -4.87 0.44
C PHE A 97 -5.18 -4.53 0.80
N LEU A 98 -4.56 -3.57 0.10
CA LEU A 98 -3.21 -3.10 0.37
C LEU A 98 -3.09 -2.60 1.81
N PHE A 99 -3.99 -1.72 2.25
CA PHE A 99 -3.95 -1.15 3.60
C PHE A 99 -4.26 -2.15 4.69
N TYR A 100 -5.27 -3.01 4.50
CA TYR A 100 -5.58 -4.07 5.45
C TYR A 100 -4.37 -4.99 5.63
N GLN A 101 -3.78 -5.46 4.53
CA GLN A 101 -2.68 -6.40 4.59
C GLN A 101 -1.39 -5.76 5.12
N LEU A 102 -1.14 -4.47 4.88
CA LEU A 102 -0.03 -3.73 5.48
C LEU A 102 -0.26 -3.45 6.97
N SER A 103 -1.50 -3.15 7.40
CA SER A 103 -1.83 -2.91 8.82
C SER A 103 -1.71 -4.16 9.69
N ALA A 104 -1.85 -5.35 9.08
CA ALA A 104 -1.68 -6.64 9.73
C ALA A 104 -0.21 -7.05 9.88
N LEU A 105 0.72 -6.29 9.29
CA LEU A 105 2.15 -6.56 9.46
C LEU A 105 2.62 -6.04 10.81
N ASP A 106 3.53 -6.79 11.42
CA ASP A 106 4.54 -6.15 12.24
C ASP A 106 5.41 -5.33 11.29
N LEU A 107 5.02 -4.05 11.13
CA LEU A 107 5.58 -3.13 10.15
C LEU A 107 7.09 -3.01 10.28
N TYR A 108 7.71 -3.41 11.40
CA TYR A 108 9.14 -3.25 11.65
C TYR A 108 9.98 -4.48 11.31
N SER A 109 9.47 -5.70 11.48
CA SER A 109 10.24 -6.91 11.14
C SER A 109 10.22 -7.22 9.64
N ASN A 110 9.14 -6.88 8.93
CA ASN A 110 8.92 -7.37 7.55
C ASN A 110 8.73 -6.29 6.47
N ALA A 111 8.89 -4.99 6.78
CA ALA A 111 8.66 -3.92 5.79
C ALA A 111 9.50 -4.04 4.51
N ASN A 112 10.70 -4.61 4.59
CA ASN A 112 11.60 -4.77 3.44
C ASN A 112 11.03 -5.70 2.36
N GLN A 113 10.02 -6.52 2.68
CA GLN A 113 9.35 -7.38 1.70
C GLN A 113 8.34 -6.60 0.84
N TYR A 114 7.99 -5.37 1.22
CA TYR A 114 6.95 -4.56 0.59
C TYR A 114 7.55 -3.27 0.00
N PRO A 115 7.91 -3.24 -1.29
CA PRO A 115 8.62 -2.13 -1.91
C PRO A 115 8.01 -0.74 -1.67
N PHE A 116 6.67 -0.65 -1.67
CA PHE A 116 5.96 0.59 -1.37
C PHE A 116 6.25 1.09 0.06
N LEU A 117 6.10 0.23 1.06
CA LEU A 117 6.32 0.59 2.46
C LEU A 117 7.79 0.89 2.73
N GLN A 118 8.70 0.10 2.16
CA GLN A 118 10.14 0.32 2.22
C GLN A 118 10.50 1.72 1.68
N LYS A 119 9.95 2.11 0.54
CA LYS A 119 10.18 3.44 -0.06
C LYS A 119 9.67 4.56 0.84
N VAL A 120 8.44 4.45 1.38
CA VAL A 120 7.88 5.45 2.28
C VAL A 120 8.72 5.59 3.55
N LYS A 121 9.14 4.48 4.16
CA LYS A 121 10.02 4.50 5.34
C LYS A 121 11.36 5.18 5.06
N ALA A 122 12.01 4.84 3.95
CA ALA A 122 13.29 5.46 3.57
C ALA A 122 13.16 6.98 3.36
N LEU A 123 12.07 7.44 2.75
CA LEU A 123 11.81 8.87 2.58
C LEU A 123 11.63 9.58 3.93
N ILE A 124 10.90 8.96 4.86
CA ILE A 124 10.65 9.52 6.20
C ILE A 124 11.92 9.57 7.03
N THR A 125 12.73 8.51 7.04
CA THR A 125 14.05 8.50 7.69
C THR A 125 14.94 9.62 7.14
N ASN A 126 14.97 9.84 5.82
CA ASN A 126 15.76 10.93 5.23
C ASN A 126 15.25 12.33 5.63
N LEU A 127 13.96 12.46 5.95
CA LEU A 127 13.35 13.72 6.39
C LEU A 127 13.49 13.96 7.89
N ASN A 128 13.78 12.92 8.69
CA ASN A 128 13.84 13.00 10.14
C ASN A 128 15.16 13.59 10.68
N SER A 129 15.75 14.53 9.96
CA SER A 129 17.03 15.16 10.36
C SER A 129 16.86 16.29 11.38
N SER A 130 15.65 16.83 11.53
CA SER A 130 15.36 18.00 12.35
C SER A 130 14.38 17.76 13.50
N THR A 131 13.80 16.57 13.65
CA THR A 131 12.82 16.29 14.72
C THR A 131 13.49 15.60 15.91
N THR A 132 12.88 15.72 17.08
CA THR A 132 13.24 14.94 18.28
C THR A 132 12.59 13.56 18.32
N LEU A 133 11.73 13.24 17.34
CA LEU A 133 10.99 11.97 17.27
C LEU A 133 11.87 10.84 16.72
N SER A 134 11.56 9.62 17.14
CA SER A 134 12.09 8.45 16.47
C SER A 134 11.53 8.35 15.04
N ASP A 135 12.29 7.74 14.11
CA ASP A 135 11.82 7.43 12.76
C ASP A 135 10.49 6.66 12.78
N GLN A 136 10.32 5.82 13.79
CA GLN A 136 9.12 5.04 14.03
C GLN A 136 7.92 5.91 14.34
N ASP A 137 8.05 6.85 15.28
CA ASP A 137 6.94 7.71 15.68
C ASP A 137 6.55 8.67 14.55
N LEU A 138 7.54 9.23 13.85
CA LEU A 138 7.31 10.08 12.70
C LEU A 138 6.62 9.30 11.57
N PHE A 139 7.06 8.06 11.29
CA PHE A 139 6.39 7.18 10.34
C PHE A 139 4.93 6.94 10.73
N ILE A 140 4.65 6.58 11.98
CA ILE A 140 3.28 6.32 12.46
C ILE A 140 2.40 7.57 12.31
N GLN A 141 2.91 8.75 12.65
CA GLN A 141 2.16 10.00 12.54
C GLN A 141 1.79 10.33 11.09
N ILE A 142 2.78 10.31 10.18
CA ILE A 142 2.58 10.58 8.75
C ILE A 142 1.65 9.53 8.14
N TRP A 143 1.89 8.25 8.43
CA TRP A 143 1.10 7.15 7.89
C TRP A 143 -0.36 7.21 8.35
N SER A 144 -0.59 7.49 9.63
CA SER A 144 -1.93 7.64 10.21
C SER A 144 -2.68 8.81 9.60
N PHE A 145 -2.01 9.96 9.39
CA PHE A 145 -2.60 11.09 8.71
C PHE A 145 -3.01 10.75 7.28
N ILE A 146 -2.10 10.18 6.47
CA ILE A 146 -2.38 9.86 5.06
C ILE A 146 -3.51 8.83 4.94
N GLN A 147 -3.48 7.75 5.74
CA GLN A 147 -4.52 6.73 5.70
C GLN A 147 -5.87 7.28 6.19
N GLY A 148 -5.89 8.05 7.27
CA GLY A 148 -7.10 8.69 7.77
C GLY A 148 -7.71 9.65 6.76
N TYR A 149 -6.88 10.49 6.12
CA TYR A 149 -7.34 11.41 5.09
C TYR A 149 -7.86 10.69 3.84
N ALA A 150 -7.17 9.64 3.39
CA ALA A 150 -7.62 8.80 2.29
C ALA A 150 -8.98 8.14 2.57
N LEU A 151 -9.21 7.70 3.82
CA LEU A 151 -10.50 7.15 4.25
C LEU A 151 -11.62 8.20 4.21
N LEU A 152 -11.35 9.44 4.65
CA LEU A 152 -12.31 10.54 4.55
C LEU A 152 -12.67 10.87 3.09
N ILE A 153 -11.68 10.84 2.19
CA ILE A 153 -11.88 11.02 0.74
C ILE A 153 -12.75 9.88 0.17
N LYS A 154 -12.41 8.62 0.48
CA LYS A 154 -13.16 7.44 0.06
C LYS A 154 -14.64 7.52 0.47
N ASN A 155 -14.89 7.98 1.69
CA ASN A 155 -16.24 8.15 2.24
C ASN A 155 -16.92 9.45 1.80
N LYS A 156 -16.32 10.21 0.87
CA LYS A 156 -16.84 11.45 0.30
C LYS A 156 -17.09 12.56 1.34
N ILE A 157 -16.42 12.50 2.49
CA ILE A 157 -16.48 13.53 3.53
C ILE A 157 -15.69 14.76 3.09
N THR A 158 -14.62 14.56 2.31
CA THR A 158 -13.78 15.63 1.77
C THR A 158 -13.22 15.25 0.40
N ARG A 159 -12.52 16.18 -0.25
CA ARG A 159 -11.78 15.97 -1.50
C ARG A 159 -10.30 16.14 -1.26
N TYR A 160 -9.48 15.55 -2.12
CA TYR A 160 -8.04 15.74 -2.06
C TYR A 160 -7.66 17.22 -2.24
N ASP A 161 -6.91 17.72 -1.26
CA ASP A 161 -6.32 19.06 -1.20
C ASP A 161 -4.81 18.91 -0.99
N ALA A 162 -4.03 19.35 -1.98
CA ALA A 162 -2.58 19.28 -1.96
C ALA A 162 -1.96 20.23 -0.92
N GLN A 163 -2.56 21.41 -0.71
CA GLN A 163 -2.05 22.40 0.23
C GLN A 163 -2.22 21.92 1.67
N LEU A 164 -3.37 21.29 1.97
CA LEU A 164 -3.59 20.68 3.28
C LEU A 164 -2.54 19.60 3.57
N VAL A 165 -2.28 18.70 2.62
CA VAL A 165 -1.29 17.61 2.80
C VAL A 165 0.12 18.16 2.99
N GLU A 166 0.51 19.15 2.19
CA GLU A 166 1.82 19.79 2.32
C GLU A 166 1.97 20.52 3.66
N TYR A 167 0.98 21.32 4.03
CA TYR A 167 0.97 22.03 5.30
C TYR A 167 1.05 21.07 6.49
N THR A 168 0.23 20.00 6.50
CA THR A 168 0.25 19.03 7.60
C THR A 168 1.59 18.29 7.66
N LEU A 169 2.17 17.91 6.52
CA LEU A 169 3.50 17.28 6.49
C LEU A 169 4.57 18.22 7.06
N ASP A 170 4.53 19.52 6.73
CA ASP A 170 5.44 20.51 7.31
C ASP A 170 5.29 20.65 8.83
N GLN A 171 4.06 20.59 9.35
CA GLN A 171 3.84 20.61 10.80
C GLN A 171 4.41 19.36 11.49
N LEU A 172 4.21 18.19 10.89
CA LEU A 172 4.72 16.92 11.44
C LEU A 172 6.27 16.87 11.42
N LEU A 173 6.89 17.46 10.39
CA LEU A 173 8.37 17.49 10.24
C LEU A 173 9.08 18.53 11.10
N LYS A 174 8.37 19.55 11.61
CA LYS A 174 8.97 20.53 12.53
C LYS A 174 9.17 19.99 13.95
N GLY A 175 8.50 18.87 14.30
CA GLY A 175 8.42 18.42 15.69
C GLY A 175 7.51 19.34 16.53
N LYS A 176 7.09 18.87 17.71
CA LYS A 176 6.48 19.77 18.69
C LYS A 176 7.60 20.56 19.34
N ASP A 177 7.60 21.88 19.17
CA ASP A 177 8.30 22.81 20.08
C ASP A 177 7.78 22.64 21.52
#